data_AF-A0A059X991-F1
#
_entry.id   AF-A0A059X991-F1
#
_cell.length_a   1.000
_cell.length_b   1.000
_cell.length_c   1.000
_cell.angle_alpha   90.00
_cell.angle_beta   90.00
_cell.angle_gamma   90.00
#
_symmetry.space_group_name_H-M   'P 1'
#
loop_
_entity.id
_entity.type
_entity.pdbx_description
1 polymer ?
#
loop_
_entity_poly.entity_id
_entity_poly.type
_entity_poly.pdbx_seq_one_letter_code
_entity_poly.pdbx_strand_id
1 'polypeptide(L)'
;MAHQGTKIENPEQRRGFFIWLDNLEFEMLRVPRPDISFILRLPAQVAHELMAEKTRDIHESDLTHLEKTAAVYDDMAQLFPKDFQRIDCMRGGELLGIDTISQMLWEKIHPLLPPAPTKKPTAKAQTAKPTPESIAETTPPEEEIAPTKYLVLKNVSGLIAQKIERFAPRAKIETPDILSVYMPVQLVPHAEKDYRAKTDTLLGLYAKLVAGLAKRGIGTQEARLTAGLALPVAAACTINIEADDPNLERIVLALLNDPLTEAQTAGINLFSQALKAKSKGFKSTDKPFKNLVASGVKALANEYLSENHIGEQPPVRLTAAWPRNELDLVPEMLYVHSNLPLKTLQERVAVWPIDRKLSVFEKYVETGQPGPVLERAHYNWDIQSSYGVFRELQTQAAAEALEIQPLTPRYGFSIPELIEEASLSDTFEKCFDLSLELFSALDG
;
A
#
# COMPACT_ATOMS: atom_id res chain seq x y z
N MET A 1 30.23 -7.81 6.35
CA MET A 1 31.48 -7.46 7.06
C MET A 1 32.54 -8.56 7.05
N ALA A 2 32.36 -9.70 7.71
CA ALA A 2 33.43 -10.68 7.95
C ALA A 2 34.10 -11.25 6.67
N HIS A 3 33.32 -11.66 5.67
CA HIS A 3 33.86 -12.19 4.40
C HIS A 3 34.69 -11.19 3.58
N GLN A 4 34.48 -9.88 3.75
CA GLN A 4 35.33 -8.88 3.10
C GLN A 4 36.53 -8.53 3.98
N GLY A 5 36.38 -8.62 5.31
CA GLY A 5 37.48 -8.46 6.26
C GLY A 5 38.58 -9.50 6.11
N THR A 6 38.26 -10.72 5.63
CA THR A 6 39.25 -11.78 5.36
C THR A 6 40.24 -11.43 4.26
N LYS A 7 39.91 -10.47 3.39
CA LYS A 7 40.77 -9.99 2.30
C LYS A 7 41.80 -8.95 2.76
N ILE A 8 41.69 -8.46 3.99
CA ILE A 8 42.59 -7.44 4.56
C ILE A 8 43.49 -8.13 5.59
N GLU A 9 44.77 -8.32 5.26
CA GLU A 9 45.72 -9.04 6.11
C GLU A 9 46.10 -8.27 7.37
N ASN A 10 46.21 -6.94 7.28
CA ASN A 10 46.60 -6.08 8.39
C ASN A 10 45.41 -5.83 9.36
N PRO A 11 45.52 -6.18 10.66
CA PRO A 11 44.43 -6.01 11.63
C PRO A 11 43.95 -4.56 11.82
N GLU A 12 44.86 -3.59 11.80
CA GLU A 12 44.51 -2.17 11.97
C GLU A 12 43.75 -1.63 10.75
N GLN A 13 44.17 -2.03 9.55
CA GLN A 13 43.43 -1.70 8.31
C GLN A 13 42.05 -2.36 8.28
N ARG A 14 41.96 -3.60 8.75
CA ARG A 14 40.68 -4.33 8.85
C ARG A 14 39.72 -3.64 9.82
N ARG A 15 40.23 -3.15 10.94
CA ARG A 15 39.47 -2.34 11.90
C ARG A 15 38.98 -1.04 11.27
N GLY A 16 39.85 -0.33 10.54
CA GLY A 16 39.47 0.87 9.79
C GLY A 16 38.37 0.60 8.77
N PHE A 17 38.45 -0.53 8.06
CA PHE A 17 37.41 -0.97 7.13
C PHE A 17 36.06 -1.22 7.82
N PHE A 18 36.03 -1.84 9.01
CA PHE A 18 34.78 -2.05 9.74
C PHE A 18 34.13 -0.75 10.19
N ILE A 19 34.92 0.20 10.69
CA ILE A 19 34.41 1.53 11.08
C ILE A 19 33.86 2.28 9.86
N TRP A 20 34.57 2.22 8.74
CA TRP A 20 34.10 2.83 7.49
C TRP A 20 32.79 2.20 7.01
N LEU A 21 32.69 0.86 7.03
CA LEU A 21 31.48 0.17 6.58
C LEU A 21 30.29 0.44 7.52
N ASP A 22 30.53 0.53 8.82
CA ASP A 22 29.52 0.93 9.81
C ASP A 22 28.97 2.34 9.52
N ASN A 23 29.85 3.32 9.26
CA ASN A 23 29.45 4.67 8.91
C ASN A 23 28.69 4.71 7.56
N LEU A 24 29.16 3.94 6.57
CA LEU A 24 28.50 3.83 5.27
C LEU A 24 27.07 3.31 5.42
N GLU A 25 26.87 2.17 6.10
CA GLU A 25 25.58 1.50 6.22
C GLU A 25 24.60 2.28 7.09
N PHE A 26 25.03 2.73 8.27
CA PHE A 26 24.10 3.25 9.28
C PHE A 26 24.00 4.78 9.29
N GLU A 27 25.08 5.51 9.01
CA GLU A 27 25.03 6.99 8.97
C GLU A 27 24.70 7.52 7.59
N MET A 28 25.38 7.02 6.55
CA MET A 28 25.22 7.55 5.20
C MET A 28 24.01 6.97 4.47
N LEU A 29 23.85 5.64 4.51
CA LEU A 29 22.73 4.94 3.86
C LEU A 29 21.48 4.82 4.74
N ARG A 30 21.57 5.21 6.03
CA ARG A 30 20.47 5.19 7.00
C ARG A 30 19.76 3.83 7.09
N VAL A 31 20.50 2.74 6.89
CA VAL A 31 19.97 1.39 7.12
C VAL A 31 19.65 1.24 8.62
N PRO A 32 18.51 0.63 8.99
CA PRO A 32 18.20 0.38 10.40
C PRO A 32 19.30 -0.45 11.07
N ARG A 33 19.83 0.07 12.20
CA ARG A 33 20.85 -0.65 12.99
C ARG A 33 20.18 -1.72 13.84
N PRO A 34 20.63 -2.99 13.79
CA PRO A 34 20.12 -4.03 14.68
C PRO A 34 20.52 -3.73 16.13
N ASP A 35 19.63 -3.98 17.10
CA ASP A 35 19.94 -3.82 18.54
C ASP A 35 21.05 -4.78 19.00
N ILE A 36 21.15 -5.96 18.38
CA ILE A 36 22.21 -6.94 18.60
C ILE A 36 22.31 -7.93 17.43
N SER A 37 23.53 -8.40 17.13
CA SER A 37 23.81 -9.47 16.17
C SER A 37 24.48 -10.66 16.85
N PHE A 38 24.01 -11.88 16.60
CA PHE A 38 24.58 -13.10 17.18
C PHE A 38 25.44 -13.86 16.17
N ILE A 39 26.63 -14.28 16.60
CA ILE A 39 27.54 -15.12 15.82
C ILE A 39 27.49 -16.54 16.38
N LEU A 40 26.86 -17.45 15.63
CA LEU A 40 26.80 -18.87 15.96
C LEU A 40 28.11 -19.54 15.56
N ARG A 41 28.99 -19.74 16.53
CA ARG A 41 30.37 -20.22 16.29
C ARG A 41 30.39 -21.76 16.29
N LEU A 42 30.87 -22.33 15.17
CA LEU A 42 31.35 -23.71 15.06
C LEU A 42 32.82 -23.79 14.58
N PRO A 43 33.58 -24.87 14.92
CA PRO A 43 34.89 -25.10 14.32
C PRO A 43 34.78 -25.25 12.80
N ALA A 44 35.75 -24.74 12.06
CA ALA A 44 35.73 -24.76 10.59
C ALA A 44 35.61 -26.19 10.04
N GLN A 45 36.25 -27.17 10.69
CA GLN A 45 36.18 -28.59 10.32
C GLN A 45 34.75 -29.13 10.43
N VAL A 46 34.07 -28.87 11.54
CA VAL A 46 32.70 -29.34 11.80
C VAL A 46 31.69 -28.61 10.90
N ALA A 47 31.88 -27.31 10.67
CA ALA A 47 31.07 -26.55 9.73
C ALA A 47 31.21 -27.09 8.29
N HIS A 48 32.42 -27.48 7.89
CA HIS A 48 32.70 -28.07 6.58
C HIS A 48 32.04 -29.45 6.42
N GLU A 49 32.06 -30.28 7.46
CA GLU A 49 31.40 -31.61 7.48
C GLU A 49 29.87 -31.49 7.40
N LEU A 50 29.26 -30.58 8.16
CA LEU A 50 27.81 -30.34 8.13
C LEU A 50 27.31 -29.77 6.79
N MET A 51 28.21 -29.19 5.99
CA MET A 51 27.92 -28.64 4.66
C MET A 51 28.14 -29.64 3.51
N ALA A 52 28.56 -30.88 3.80
CA ALA A 52 28.87 -31.89 2.78
C ALA A 52 27.66 -32.34 1.94
N GLU A 53 26.42 -32.18 2.44
CA GLU A 53 25.18 -32.57 1.75
C GLU A 53 24.57 -31.46 0.85
N LYS A 54 25.21 -30.27 0.75
CA LYS A 54 24.73 -29.14 -0.06
C LYS A 54 25.72 -28.78 -1.18
N THR A 55 25.21 -28.27 -2.31
CA THR A 55 26.01 -27.66 -3.39
C THR A 55 26.78 -26.46 -2.84
N ARG A 56 28.12 -26.54 -2.87
CA ARG A 56 29.03 -25.58 -2.23
C ARG A 56 29.21 -24.32 -3.08
N ASP A 57 29.15 -23.14 -2.46
CA ASP A 57 29.62 -21.91 -3.09
C ASP A 57 31.17 -21.84 -3.06
N ILE A 58 31.76 -20.98 -3.90
CA ILE A 58 33.21 -20.77 -4.06
C ILE A 58 33.89 -20.51 -2.70
N HIS A 59 33.25 -19.73 -1.83
CA HIS A 59 33.76 -19.37 -0.50
C HIS A 59 33.65 -20.48 0.57
N GLU A 60 32.84 -21.51 0.32
CA GLU A 60 32.55 -22.62 1.24
C GLU A 60 33.40 -23.87 0.94
N SER A 61 34.03 -23.89 -0.23
CA SER A 61 34.90 -24.99 -0.68
C SER A 61 36.34 -24.92 -0.13
N ASP A 62 36.78 -23.75 0.35
CA ASP A 62 38.13 -23.52 0.88
C ASP A 62 38.14 -23.49 2.43
N LEU A 63 38.71 -24.54 3.02
CA LEU A 63 38.88 -24.68 4.47
C LEU A 63 39.68 -23.52 5.08
N THR A 64 40.69 -23.02 4.36
CA THR A 64 41.55 -21.91 4.80
C THR A 64 40.75 -20.61 4.89
N HIS A 65 39.83 -20.40 3.95
CA HIS A 65 38.93 -19.25 3.96
C HIS A 65 37.92 -19.32 5.13
N LEU A 66 37.40 -20.51 5.44
CA LEU A 66 36.50 -20.72 6.59
C LEU A 66 37.19 -20.46 7.93
N GLU A 67 38.43 -20.92 8.10
CA GLU A 67 39.23 -20.65 9.30
C GLU A 67 39.52 -19.16 9.47
N LYS A 68 39.94 -18.48 8.40
CA LYS A 68 40.14 -17.03 8.40
C LYS A 68 38.85 -16.29 8.71
N THR A 69 37.73 -16.71 8.14
CA THR A 69 36.42 -16.09 8.35
C THR A 69 35.97 -16.23 9.80
N ALA A 70 36.13 -17.42 10.39
CA ALA A 70 35.84 -17.65 11.80
C ALA A 70 36.68 -16.75 12.72
N ALA A 71 37.98 -16.60 12.42
CA ALA A 71 38.85 -15.68 13.16
C ALA A 71 38.41 -14.21 13.03
N VAL A 72 37.98 -13.79 11.84
CA VAL A 72 37.46 -12.42 11.63
C VAL A 72 36.14 -12.18 12.39
N TYR A 73 35.26 -13.18 12.48
CA TYR A 73 34.07 -13.09 13.32
C TYR A 73 34.41 -12.99 14.81
N ASP A 74 35.45 -13.69 15.26
CA ASP A 74 35.96 -13.57 16.62
C ASP A 74 36.54 -12.17 16.88
N ASP A 75 37.31 -11.61 15.94
CA ASP A 75 37.80 -10.23 16.00
C ASP A 75 36.64 -9.22 16.10
N MET A 76 35.59 -9.41 15.30
CA MET A 76 34.40 -8.54 15.32
C MET A 76 33.68 -8.57 16.66
N ALA A 77 33.48 -9.76 17.25
CA ALA A 77 32.87 -9.90 18.57
C ALA A 77 33.70 -9.25 19.68
N GLN A 78 35.03 -9.20 19.54
CA GLN A 78 35.91 -8.54 20.50
C GLN A 78 35.96 -7.01 20.33
N LEU A 79 35.98 -6.53 19.09
CA LEU A 79 36.08 -5.10 18.76
C LEU A 79 34.76 -4.35 19.00
N PHE A 80 33.62 -5.03 18.78
CA PHE A 80 32.28 -4.45 18.86
C PHE A 80 31.37 -5.28 19.78
N PRO A 81 31.70 -5.40 21.09
CA PRO A 81 30.99 -6.30 22.01
C PRO A 81 29.56 -5.84 22.35
N LYS A 82 29.19 -4.60 21.98
CA LYS A 82 27.82 -4.10 22.10
C LYS A 82 26.94 -4.57 20.94
N ASP A 83 27.51 -4.67 19.75
CA ASP A 83 26.77 -4.96 18.52
C ASP A 83 26.82 -6.45 18.16
N PHE A 84 27.93 -7.13 18.46
CA PHE A 84 28.15 -8.53 18.12
C PHE A 84 28.39 -9.39 19.36
N GLN A 85 27.63 -10.47 19.46
CA GLN A 85 27.78 -11.44 20.54
C GLN A 85 28.00 -12.86 20.00
N ARG A 86 29.12 -13.46 20.41
CA ARG A 86 29.44 -14.85 20.08
C ARG A 86 28.63 -15.83 20.94
N ILE A 87 28.14 -16.88 20.30
CA ILE A 87 27.49 -18.03 20.92
C ILE A 87 28.18 -19.29 20.42
N ASP A 88 28.82 -20.03 21.33
CA ASP A 88 29.48 -21.29 21.00
C ASP A 88 28.43 -22.41 20.85
N CYS A 89 28.33 -22.97 19.65
CA CYS A 89 27.36 -24.02 19.33
C CYS A 89 27.90 -25.44 19.58
N MET A 90 29.09 -25.56 20.18
CA MET A 90 29.74 -26.83 20.48
C MET A 90 30.32 -26.79 21.90
N ARG A 91 30.15 -27.86 22.67
CA ARG A 91 30.70 -27.99 24.04
C ARG A 91 31.26 -29.39 24.24
N GLY A 92 32.49 -29.49 24.73
CA GLY A 92 33.13 -30.80 24.99
C GLY A 92 33.40 -31.65 23.74
N GLY A 93 33.41 -31.05 22.55
CA GLY A 93 33.57 -31.78 21.27
C GLY A 93 32.25 -32.23 20.63
N GLU A 94 31.10 -32.02 21.28
CA GLU A 94 29.78 -32.37 20.75
C GLU A 94 28.97 -31.12 20.36
N LEU A 95 28.19 -31.25 19.28
CA LEU A 95 27.27 -30.21 18.82
C LEU A 95 26.11 -30.05 19.82
N LEU A 96 25.81 -28.82 20.20
CA LEU A 96 24.64 -28.53 21.02
C LEU A 96 23.36 -28.75 20.19
N GLY A 97 22.32 -29.26 20.85
CA GLY A 97 20.99 -29.37 20.23
C GLY A 97 20.40 -28.00 19.90
N ILE A 98 19.56 -27.96 18.87
CA ILE A 98 18.89 -26.74 18.40
C ILE A 98 18.12 -26.06 19.55
N ASP A 99 17.41 -26.83 20.37
CA ASP A 99 16.65 -26.30 21.52
C ASP A 99 17.56 -25.64 22.56
N THR A 100 18.75 -26.20 22.79
CA THR A 100 19.74 -25.62 23.71
C THR A 100 20.30 -24.31 23.17
N ILE A 101 20.62 -24.25 21.88
CA ILE A 101 21.09 -23.01 21.22
C ILE A 101 19.98 -21.96 21.23
N SER A 102 18.74 -22.36 20.97
CA SER A 102 17.55 -21.51 21.03
C SER A 102 17.35 -20.91 22.42
N GLN A 103 17.50 -21.72 23.47
CA GLN A 103 17.42 -21.23 24.85
C GLN A 103 18.54 -20.23 25.17
N MET A 104 19.78 -20.51 24.75
CA MET A 104 20.92 -19.59 24.95
C MET A 104 20.72 -18.24 24.24
N LEU A 105 20.12 -18.26 23.04
CA LEU A 105 19.71 -17.05 22.32
C LEU A 105 18.60 -16.32 23.08
N TRP A 106 17.58 -17.04 23.53
CA TRP A 106 16.45 -16.47 24.26
C TRP A 106 16.87 -15.79 25.57
N GLU A 107 17.79 -16.39 26.33
CA GLU A 107 18.35 -15.78 27.54
C GLU A 107 19.02 -14.43 27.29
N LYS A 108 19.60 -14.24 26.09
CA LYS A 108 20.27 -13.00 25.66
C LYS A 108 19.30 -11.98 25.06
N ILE A 109 18.27 -12.45 24.35
CA ILE A 109 17.26 -11.60 23.70
C ILE A 109 16.22 -11.10 24.70
N HIS A 110 15.77 -11.95 25.63
CA HIS A 110 14.67 -11.63 26.54
C HIS A 110 14.84 -10.29 27.31
N PRO A 111 16.03 -9.92 27.82
CA PRO A 111 16.24 -8.62 28.47
C PRO A 111 16.16 -7.41 27.53
N LEU A 112 16.32 -7.61 26.22
CA LEU A 112 16.25 -6.57 25.20
C LEU A 112 14.81 -6.35 24.70
N LEU A 113 13.90 -7.27 25.01
CA LEU A 113 12.51 -7.13 24.65
C LEU A 113 11.81 -6.09 25.53
N PRO A 114 10.86 -5.31 24.98
CA PRO A 114 10.07 -4.38 25.78
C PRO A 114 9.36 -5.13 26.91
N PRO A 115 9.14 -4.48 28.07
CA PRO A 115 8.45 -5.12 29.18
C PRO A 115 7.09 -5.63 28.72
N ALA A 116 6.76 -6.87 29.09
CA ALA A 116 5.44 -7.42 28.82
C ALA A 116 4.36 -6.44 29.32
N PRO A 117 3.30 -6.17 28.54
CA PRO A 117 2.30 -5.20 28.91
C PRO A 117 1.73 -5.52 30.30
N THR A 118 2.00 -4.65 31.27
CA THR A 118 1.64 -4.83 32.69
C THR A 118 0.17 -4.52 32.99
N LYS A 119 -0.72 -4.77 32.03
CA LYS A 119 -2.17 -4.76 32.25
C LYS A 119 -2.78 -6.03 31.70
N LYS A 120 -3.04 -6.99 32.60
CA LYS A 120 -4.15 -7.93 32.41
C LYS A 120 -5.39 -7.09 32.07
N PRO A 121 -6.16 -7.41 31.01
CA PRO A 121 -7.47 -6.82 30.83
C PRO A 121 -8.31 -7.23 32.03
N THR A 122 -8.57 -6.29 32.94
CA THR A 122 -9.60 -6.44 33.95
C THR A 122 -10.92 -6.54 33.23
N ALA A 123 -11.35 -7.76 32.98
CA ALA A 123 -12.75 -8.08 32.76
C ALA A 123 -13.55 -7.53 33.95
N LYS A 124 -14.68 -6.88 33.62
CA LYS A 124 -15.68 -6.23 34.48
C LYS A 124 -15.42 -4.74 34.77
N ALA A 125 -15.72 -3.91 33.77
CA ALA A 125 -16.52 -2.72 34.03
C ALA A 125 -17.98 -3.05 33.65
N GLN A 126 -18.87 -2.75 34.57
CA GLN A 126 -20.24 -3.23 34.64
C GLN A 126 -21.07 -2.73 33.45
N THR A 127 -21.82 -3.66 32.86
CA THR A 127 -22.98 -3.39 32.03
C THR A 127 -24.00 -2.57 32.83
N ALA A 128 -23.96 -1.26 32.69
CA ALA A 128 -25.16 -0.46 32.84
C ALA A 128 -26.06 -0.82 31.64
N LYS A 129 -27.22 -1.42 31.91
CA LYS A 129 -28.28 -1.57 30.93
C LYS A 129 -28.55 -0.18 30.31
N PRO A 130 -28.40 0.03 29.00
CA PRO A 130 -29.10 1.12 28.35
C PRO A 130 -30.57 0.71 28.31
N THR A 131 -31.38 1.48 29.01
CA THR A 131 -32.81 1.61 28.77
C THR A 131 -33.02 1.81 27.27
N PRO A 132 -33.98 1.13 26.62
CA PRO A 132 -34.27 1.36 25.22
C PRO A 132 -34.88 2.76 25.07
N GLU A 133 -34.05 3.75 24.76
CA GLU A 133 -34.55 4.98 24.17
C GLU A 133 -34.96 4.67 22.74
N SER A 134 -36.28 4.68 22.55
CA SER A 134 -36.98 4.72 21.28
C SER A 134 -36.35 5.78 20.36
N ILE A 135 -35.51 5.35 19.42
CA ILE A 135 -35.23 6.13 18.23
C ILE A 135 -36.50 6.03 17.39
N ALA A 136 -37.27 7.11 17.39
CA ALA A 136 -38.48 7.26 16.61
C ALA A 136 -38.20 6.95 15.14
N GLU A 137 -38.95 5.99 14.60
CA GLU A 137 -39.12 5.80 13.16
C GLU A 137 -39.65 7.10 12.56
N THR A 138 -38.75 7.88 11.95
CA THR A 138 -39.16 8.77 10.85
C THR A 138 -38.90 8.02 9.56
N THR A 139 -39.86 7.20 9.18
CA THR A 139 -40.04 6.66 7.84
C THR A 139 -40.19 7.84 6.88
N PRO A 140 -39.31 8.02 5.87
CA PRO A 140 -39.64 8.83 4.72
C PRO A 140 -40.77 8.12 3.94
N PRO A 141 -41.63 8.84 3.21
CA PRO A 141 -42.83 8.28 2.60
C PRO A 141 -42.50 7.09 1.69
N GLU A 142 -43.27 6.01 1.85
CA GLU A 142 -43.25 4.84 0.98
C GLU A 142 -43.74 5.23 -0.42
N GLU A 143 -42.79 5.41 -1.34
CA GLU A 143 -43.08 5.19 -2.76
C GLU A 143 -42.80 3.71 -3.06
N GLU A 144 -43.88 2.99 -3.35
CA GLU A 144 -43.88 1.60 -3.82
C GLU A 144 -43.28 1.56 -5.24
N ILE A 145 -41.97 1.36 -5.33
CA ILE A 145 -41.26 1.26 -6.61
C ILE A 145 -40.93 -0.23 -6.83
N ALA A 146 -41.36 -0.77 -7.98
CA ALA A 146 -41.01 -2.09 -8.50
C ALA A 146 -39.50 -2.38 -8.32
N PRO A 147 -39.06 -3.66 -8.20
CA PRO A 147 -37.65 -3.98 -7.97
C PRO A 147 -36.78 -3.31 -9.04
N THR A 148 -36.10 -2.24 -8.65
CA THR A 148 -35.30 -1.46 -9.58
C THR A 148 -34.09 -2.30 -9.94
N LYS A 149 -33.82 -2.42 -11.25
CA LYS A 149 -32.60 -3.06 -11.75
C LYS A 149 -31.33 -2.44 -11.12
N TYR A 150 -31.42 -1.19 -10.68
CA TYR A 150 -30.33 -0.44 -10.08
C TYR A 150 -30.65 0.00 -8.66
N LEU A 151 -29.62 0.02 -7.82
CA LEU A 151 -29.56 0.67 -6.51
C LEU A 151 -28.93 2.05 -6.72
N VAL A 152 -29.52 3.09 -6.14
CA VAL A 152 -29.17 4.48 -6.43
C VAL A 152 -28.74 5.22 -5.18
N LEU A 153 -27.50 5.70 -5.15
CA LEU A 153 -27.02 6.65 -4.15
C LEU A 153 -27.04 8.05 -4.73
N LYS A 154 -27.86 8.94 -4.17
CA LYS A 154 -27.97 10.33 -4.59
C LYS A 154 -27.18 11.25 -3.66
N ASN A 155 -26.59 12.31 -4.22
CA ASN A 155 -25.92 13.37 -3.47
C ASN A 155 -24.82 12.84 -2.53
N VAL A 156 -23.99 11.93 -3.05
CA VAL A 156 -22.80 11.42 -2.37
C VAL A 156 -21.55 12.05 -2.96
N SER A 157 -20.50 12.22 -2.16
CA SER A 157 -19.24 12.79 -2.60
C SER A 157 -18.53 11.90 -3.62
N GLY A 158 -17.64 12.50 -4.40
CA GLY A 158 -16.69 11.77 -5.24
C GLY A 158 -15.85 10.77 -4.45
N LEU A 159 -15.59 11.01 -3.16
CA LEU A 159 -14.87 10.05 -2.32
C LEU A 159 -15.63 8.71 -2.18
N ILE A 160 -16.96 8.77 -2.03
CA ILE A 160 -17.79 7.56 -2.01
C ILE A 160 -17.81 6.89 -3.38
N ALA A 161 -17.88 7.68 -4.46
CA ALA A 161 -17.77 7.16 -5.82
C ALA A 161 -16.46 6.39 -6.03
N GLN A 162 -15.33 6.98 -5.64
CA GLN A 162 -14.01 6.35 -5.72
C GLN A 162 -13.94 5.02 -4.95
N LYS A 163 -14.49 4.95 -3.74
CA LYS A 163 -14.52 3.72 -2.92
C LYS A 163 -15.38 2.62 -3.55
N ILE A 164 -16.48 2.98 -4.21
CA ILE A 164 -17.39 2.03 -4.87
C ILE A 164 -16.80 1.52 -6.18
N GLU A 165 -16.26 2.41 -7.03
CA GLU A 165 -15.68 2.06 -8.33
C GLU A 165 -14.58 1.00 -8.23
N ARG A 166 -13.82 1.00 -7.13
CA ARG A 166 -12.79 -0.02 -6.84
C ARG A 166 -13.34 -1.45 -6.90
N PHE A 167 -14.59 -1.66 -6.49
CA PHE A 167 -15.20 -2.99 -6.43
C PHE A 167 -16.29 -3.20 -7.48
N ALA A 168 -16.95 -2.13 -7.94
CA ALA A 168 -17.94 -2.17 -9.01
C ALA A 168 -17.51 -1.25 -10.17
N PRO A 169 -16.61 -1.69 -11.06
CA PRO A 169 -16.20 -0.91 -12.22
C PRO A 169 -17.34 -0.66 -13.23
N ARG A 170 -18.47 -1.38 -13.09
CA ARG A 170 -19.69 -1.18 -13.89
C ARG A 170 -20.66 -0.16 -13.29
N ALA A 171 -20.40 0.33 -12.08
CA ALA A 171 -21.22 1.36 -11.47
C ALA A 171 -21.20 2.62 -12.36
N LYS A 172 -22.37 3.20 -12.60
CA LYS A 172 -22.49 4.43 -13.41
C LYS A 172 -22.51 5.62 -12.49
N ILE A 173 -21.57 6.54 -12.71
CA ILE A 173 -21.48 7.78 -11.95
C ILE A 173 -21.93 8.94 -12.81
N GLU A 174 -22.97 9.62 -12.32
CA GLU A 174 -23.61 10.73 -12.98
C GLU A 174 -23.30 12.00 -12.17
N THR A 175 -22.71 12.96 -12.86
CA THR A 175 -22.51 14.30 -12.31
C THR A 175 -23.78 15.11 -12.59
N PRO A 176 -24.39 15.75 -11.58
CA PRO A 176 -25.60 16.53 -11.78
C PRO A 176 -25.33 17.76 -12.68
N ASP A 177 -26.33 18.18 -13.44
CA ASP A 177 -26.23 19.40 -14.26
C ASP A 177 -25.97 20.66 -13.42
N ILE A 178 -26.61 20.71 -12.25
CA ILE A 178 -26.35 21.71 -11.22
C ILE A 178 -25.41 21.08 -10.21
N LEU A 179 -24.16 21.52 -10.23
CA LEU A 179 -23.17 21.04 -9.28
C LEU A 179 -23.52 21.48 -7.85
N SER A 180 -23.36 20.55 -6.93
CA SER A 180 -23.36 20.78 -5.50
C SER A 180 -22.13 20.12 -4.88
N VAL A 181 -21.81 20.51 -3.65
CA VAL A 181 -20.77 19.86 -2.86
C VAL A 181 -21.45 19.15 -1.70
N TYR A 182 -21.03 17.92 -1.43
CA TYR A 182 -21.50 17.15 -0.28
C TYR A 182 -21.18 17.90 1.01
N MET A 183 -22.15 17.97 1.92
CA MET A 183 -22.04 18.68 3.19
C MET A 183 -21.90 17.66 4.33
N PRO A 184 -20.76 17.62 5.05
CA PRO A 184 -20.58 16.71 6.16
C PRO A 184 -21.51 17.04 7.33
N VAL A 185 -22.29 16.06 7.78
CA VAL A 185 -23.37 16.23 8.78
C VAL A 185 -22.86 16.59 10.19
N GLN A 186 -21.55 16.46 10.44
CA GLN A 186 -20.94 16.57 11.76
C GLN A 186 -20.20 17.91 12.00
N LEU A 187 -20.29 18.85 11.05
CA LEU A 187 -19.63 20.14 11.19
C LEU A 187 -20.30 20.98 12.29
N VAL A 188 -19.47 21.65 13.10
CA VAL A 188 -19.95 22.68 14.02
C VAL A 188 -20.48 23.88 13.23
N PRO A 189 -21.47 24.65 13.73
CA PRO A 189 -22.16 25.67 12.93
C PRO A 189 -21.25 26.71 12.27
N HIS A 190 -20.16 27.10 12.93
CA HIS A 190 -19.19 28.03 12.36
C HIS A 190 -18.42 27.41 11.17
N ALA A 191 -17.95 26.17 11.34
CA ALA A 191 -17.27 25.42 10.29
C ALA A 191 -18.21 25.09 9.13
N GLU A 192 -19.48 24.77 9.40
CA GLU A 192 -20.49 24.55 8.35
C GLU A 192 -20.67 25.80 7.48
N LYS A 193 -20.77 26.98 8.11
CA LYS A 193 -20.90 28.25 7.40
C LYS A 193 -19.68 28.56 6.55
N ASP A 194 -18.47 28.39 7.09
CA ASP A 194 -17.22 28.62 6.35
C ASP A 194 -17.07 27.62 5.19
N TYR A 195 -17.33 26.34 5.45
CA TYR A 195 -17.36 25.29 4.45
C TYR A 195 -18.27 25.66 3.28
N ARG A 196 -19.53 26.00 3.57
CA ARG A 196 -20.51 26.39 2.56
C ARG A 196 -20.05 27.59 1.73
N ALA A 197 -19.58 28.66 2.39
CA ALA A 197 -19.13 29.87 1.70
C ALA A 197 -17.96 29.60 0.75
N LYS A 198 -16.98 28.80 1.18
CA LYS A 198 -15.83 28.43 0.36
C LYS A 198 -16.20 27.47 -0.77
N THR A 199 -17.08 26.49 -0.51
CA THR A 199 -17.56 25.59 -1.57
C THR A 199 -18.41 26.30 -2.62
N ASP A 200 -19.24 27.27 -2.21
CA ASP A 200 -20.00 28.10 -3.15
C ASP A 200 -19.07 28.95 -4.03
N THR A 201 -18.01 29.48 -3.42
CA THR A 201 -16.95 30.22 -4.14
C THR A 201 -16.23 29.30 -5.14
N LEU A 202 -15.88 28.09 -4.73
CA LEU A 202 -15.26 27.06 -5.59
C LEU A 202 -16.13 26.75 -6.81
N LEU A 203 -17.43 26.50 -6.61
CA LEU A 203 -18.37 26.25 -7.72
C LEU A 203 -18.48 27.46 -8.65
N GLY A 204 -18.44 28.68 -8.11
CA GLY A 204 -18.41 29.91 -8.88
C GLY A 204 -17.13 30.06 -9.72
N LEU A 205 -15.96 29.70 -9.17
CA LEU A 205 -14.69 29.69 -9.91
C LEU A 205 -14.70 28.62 -11.01
N TYR A 206 -15.17 27.41 -10.72
CA TYR A 206 -15.38 26.36 -11.72
C TYR A 206 -16.27 26.85 -12.88
N ALA A 207 -17.40 27.50 -12.59
CA ALA A 207 -18.28 28.03 -13.61
C ALA A 207 -17.58 29.09 -14.49
N LYS A 208 -16.71 29.92 -13.89
CA LYS A 208 -15.86 30.87 -14.64
C LYS A 208 -14.86 30.16 -15.54
N LEU A 209 -14.24 29.07 -15.08
CA LEU A 209 -13.33 28.25 -15.90
C LEU A 209 -14.06 27.69 -17.13
N VAL A 210 -15.19 27.02 -16.93
CA VAL A 210 -16.00 26.47 -18.03
C VAL A 210 -16.42 27.56 -19.02
N ALA A 211 -16.90 28.70 -18.53
CA ALA A 211 -17.29 29.81 -19.39
C ALA A 211 -16.10 30.45 -20.13
N GLY A 212 -14.94 30.53 -19.48
CA GLY A 212 -13.71 31.06 -20.07
C GLY A 212 -13.18 30.16 -21.20
N LEU A 213 -13.19 28.85 -20.99
CA LEU A 213 -12.82 27.86 -22.00
C LEU A 213 -13.80 27.90 -23.19
N ALA A 214 -15.10 27.97 -22.92
CA ALA A 214 -16.12 28.08 -23.98
C ALA A 214 -15.95 29.36 -24.83
N LYS A 215 -15.55 30.48 -24.22
CA LYS A 215 -15.23 31.72 -24.97
C LYS A 215 -14.05 31.58 -25.93
N ARG A 216 -13.16 30.61 -25.69
CA ARG A 216 -12.03 30.27 -26.59
C ARG A 216 -12.40 29.25 -27.67
N GLY A 217 -13.69 28.86 -27.74
CA GLY A 217 -14.17 27.91 -28.74
C GLY A 217 -14.05 26.44 -28.35
N ILE A 218 -13.68 26.15 -27.09
CA ILE A 218 -13.60 24.77 -26.59
C ILE A 218 -15.02 24.23 -26.40
N GLY A 219 -15.26 23.00 -26.84
CA GLY A 219 -16.57 22.35 -26.74
C GLY A 219 -17.02 22.21 -25.28
N THR A 220 -18.32 22.32 -25.01
CA THR A 220 -18.87 22.30 -23.64
C THR A 220 -18.43 21.08 -22.83
N GLN A 221 -18.36 19.90 -23.46
CA GLN A 221 -17.95 18.67 -22.78
C GLN A 221 -16.46 18.70 -22.39
N GLU A 222 -15.60 19.09 -23.32
CA GLU A 222 -14.15 19.22 -23.11
C GLU A 222 -13.82 20.31 -22.07
N ALA A 223 -14.54 21.44 -22.13
CA ALA A 223 -14.43 22.50 -21.14
C ALA A 223 -14.80 22.02 -19.73
N ARG A 224 -15.86 21.22 -19.59
CA ARG A 224 -16.25 20.62 -18.31
C ARG A 224 -15.26 19.59 -17.80
N LEU A 225 -14.71 18.74 -18.69
CA LEU A 225 -13.69 17.76 -18.31
C LEU A 225 -12.41 18.46 -17.81
N THR A 226 -11.95 19.47 -18.54
CA THR A 226 -10.75 20.25 -18.21
C THR A 226 -10.94 21.03 -16.91
N ALA A 227 -12.03 21.78 -16.79
CA ALA A 227 -12.33 22.53 -15.56
C ALA A 227 -12.66 21.61 -14.38
N GLY A 228 -13.14 20.39 -14.64
CA GLY A 228 -13.48 19.39 -13.63
C GLY A 228 -12.29 18.96 -12.77
N LEU A 229 -11.07 19.14 -13.26
CA LEU A 229 -9.84 18.93 -12.51
C LEU A 229 -9.68 19.88 -11.31
N ALA A 230 -10.38 21.02 -11.33
CA ALA A 230 -10.39 21.99 -10.23
C ALA A 230 -11.53 21.75 -9.22
N LEU A 231 -12.41 20.77 -9.45
CA LEU A 231 -13.48 20.46 -8.51
C LEU A 231 -12.96 19.72 -7.28
N PRO A 232 -13.47 20.04 -6.08
CA PRO A 232 -13.11 19.28 -4.88
C PRO A 232 -13.64 17.85 -4.98
N VAL A 233 -12.96 16.90 -4.33
CA VAL A 233 -13.42 15.50 -4.22
C VAL A 233 -14.81 15.39 -3.58
N ALA A 234 -15.19 16.39 -2.78
CA ALA A 234 -16.51 16.50 -2.18
C ALA A 234 -17.63 16.86 -3.18
N ALA A 235 -17.31 17.18 -4.45
CA ALA A 235 -18.32 17.42 -5.48
C ALA A 235 -19.31 16.25 -5.54
N ALA A 236 -20.59 16.57 -5.46
CA ALA A 236 -21.64 15.58 -5.32
C ALA A 236 -21.93 14.89 -6.66
N CYS A 237 -22.25 13.60 -6.57
CA CYS A 237 -22.62 12.77 -7.70
C CYS A 237 -23.76 11.82 -7.33
N THR A 238 -24.30 11.16 -8.36
CA THR A 238 -25.23 10.04 -8.21
C THR A 238 -24.55 8.78 -8.70
N ILE A 239 -24.67 7.70 -7.93
CA ILE A 239 -24.07 6.40 -8.26
C ILE A 239 -25.18 5.38 -8.46
N ASN A 240 -25.17 4.73 -9.62
CA ASN A 240 -26.10 3.66 -9.97
C ASN A 240 -25.33 2.33 -10.00
N ILE A 241 -25.73 1.38 -9.17
CA ILE A 241 -25.12 0.05 -9.05
C ILE A 241 -26.16 -0.99 -9.46
N GLU A 242 -25.79 -2.00 -10.24
CA GLU A 242 -26.71 -3.09 -10.59
C GLU A 242 -27.07 -3.90 -9.32
N ALA A 243 -28.35 -4.24 -9.14
CA ALA A 243 -28.81 -4.97 -7.96
C ALA A 243 -28.24 -6.40 -7.88
N ASP A 244 -27.81 -6.96 -9.01
CA ASP A 244 -27.17 -8.27 -9.12
C ASP A 244 -25.64 -8.20 -9.27
N ASP A 245 -25.02 -7.03 -8.99
CA ASP A 245 -23.57 -6.88 -9.01
C ASP A 245 -22.90 -7.91 -8.08
N PRO A 246 -21.95 -8.71 -8.60
CA PRO A 246 -21.32 -9.79 -7.82
C PRO A 246 -20.53 -9.30 -6.61
N ASN A 247 -20.13 -8.02 -6.58
CA ASN A 247 -19.35 -7.41 -5.50
C ASN A 247 -20.21 -6.55 -4.56
N LEU A 248 -21.55 -6.53 -4.72
CA LEU A 248 -22.44 -5.69 -3.92
C LEU A 248 -22.29 -5.91 -2.41
N GLU A 249 -22.20 -7.15 -1.96
CA GLU A 249 -22.00 -7.48 -0.54
C GLU A 249 -20.68 -6.90 -0.02
N ARG A 250 -19.59 -7.04 -0.79
CA ARG A 250 -18.28 -6.49 -0.46
C ARG A 250 -18.31 -4.96 -0.38
N ILE A 251 -19.01 -4.30 -1.29
CA ILE A 251 -19.18 -2.83 -1.29
C ILE A 251 -19.90 -2.37 -0.04
N VAL A 252 -21.04 -2.98 0.27
CA VAL A 252 -21.83 -2.63 1.45
C VAL A 252 -21.04 -2.84 2.73
N LEU A 253 -20.35 -3.98 2.85
CA LEU A 253 -19.49 -4.25 4.01
C LEU A 253 -18.32 -3.27 4.12
N ALA A 254 -17.66 -2.91 3.00
CA ALA A 254 -16.58 -1.94 3.02
C ALA A 254 -17.07 -0.56 3.49
N LEU A 255 -18.22 -0.10 3.00
CA LEU A 255 -18.82 1.18 3.37
C LEU A 255 -19.31 1.22 4.83
N LEU A 256 -19.94 0.15 5.31
CA LEU A 256 -20.41 0.04 6.70
C LEU A 256 -19.28 0.05 7.74
N ASN A 257 -18.09 -0.40 7.34
CA ASN A 257 -16.90 -0.51 8.19
C ASN A 257 -15.91 0.64 7.97
N ASP A 258 -16.22 1.59 7.10
CA ASP A 258 -15.40 2.78 6.89
C ASP A 258 -15.53 3.74 8.09
N PRO A 259 -14.46 4.43 8.52
CA PRO A 259 -14.53 5.41 9.59
C PRO A 259 -15.39 6.63 9.25
N LEU A 260 -15.61 6.93 7.96
CA LEU A 260 -16.39 8.10 7.54
C LEU A 260 -17.89 7.85 7.72
N THR A 261 -18.57 8.82 8.32
CA THR A 261 -20.02 8.76 8.51
C THR A 261 -20.78 8.77 7.20
N GLU A 262 -20.32 9.53 6.21
CA GLU A 262 -20.88 9.52 4.85
C GLU A 262 -20.87 8.10 4.27
N ALA A 263 -19.74 7.39 4.37
CA ALA A 263 -19.59 6.04 3.86
C ALA A 263 -20.52 5.06 4.60
N GLN A 264 -20.61 5.17 5.93
CA GLN A 264 -21.54 4.36 6.71
C GLN A 264 -23.00 4.60 6.31
N THR A 265 -23.41 5.85 6.11
CA THR A 265 -24.76 6.21 5.65
C THR A 265 -25.03 5.66 4.26
N ALA A 266 -24.08 5.78 3.33
CA ALA A 266 -24.17 5.19 1.99
C ALA A 266 -24.30 3.66 2.06
N GLY A 267 -23.52 3.00 2.92
CA GLY A 267 -23.58 1.55 3.16
C GLY A 267 -24.94 1.10 3.72
N ILE A 268 -25.49 1.81 4.69
CA ILE A 268 -26.84 1.54 5.24
C ILE A 268 -27.90 1.70 4.14
N ASN A 269 -27.80 2.76 3.35
CA ASN A 269 -28.75 3.04 2.27
C ASN A 269 -28.71 1.92 1.20
N LEU A 270 -27.52 1.55 0.72
CA LEU A 270 -27.35 0.43 -0.22
C LEU A 270 -27.85 -0.89 0.37
N PHE A 271 -27.56 -1.18 1.64
CA PHE A 271 -28.05 -2.37 2.32
C PHE A 271 -29.59 -2.43 2.30
N SER A 272 -30.25 -1.34 2.66
CA SER A 272 -31.72 -1.26 2.65
C SER A 272 -32.31 -1.42 1.24
N GLN A 273 -31.70 -0.81 0.22
CA GLN A 273 -32.14 -0.99 -1.17
C GLN A 273 -31.91 -2.43 -1.66
N ALA A 274 -30.77 -3.03 -1.31
CA ALA A 274 -30.43 -4.40 -1.69
C ALA A 274 -31.43 -5.42 -1.11
N LEU A 275 -31.87 -5.23 0.14
CA LEU A 275 -32.93 -6.04 0.77
C LEU A 275 -34.27 -5.89 0.05
N LYS A 276 -34.67 -4.65 -0.28
CA LYS A 276 -35.91 -4.38 -1.04
C LYS A 276 -35.88 -5.01 -2.42
N ALA A 277 -34.74 -4.94 -3.11
CA ALA A 277 -34.52 -5.51 -4.43
C ALA A 277 -34.32 -7.04 -4.42
N LYS A 278 -34.23 -7.68 -3.24
CA LYS A 278 -33.93 -9.12 -3.07
C LYS A 278 -32.64 -9.54 -3.79
N SER A 279 -31.62 -8.70 -3.65
CA SER A 279 -30.31 -8.88 -4.27
C SER A 279 -29.64 -10.17 -3.79
N LYS A 280 -28.84 -10.81 -4.65
CA LYS A 280 -28.16 -12.07 -4.30
C LYS A 280 -27.24 -11.85 -3.09
N GLY A 281 -27.33 -12.74 -2.10
CA GLY A 281 -26.55 -12.64 -0.86
C GLY A 281 -27.22 -11.84 0.26
N PHE A 282 -28.32 -11.13 -0.01
CA PHE A 282 -29.05 -10.34 0.98
C PHE A 282 -30.39 -10.99 1.32
N LYS A 283 -30.62 -11.27 2.61
CA LYS A 283 -31.88 -11.81 3.14
C LYS A 283 -32.50 -10.81 4.10
N SER A 284 -33.83 -10.77 4.15
CA SER A 284 -34.59 -9.87 5.04
C SER A 284 -34.27 -10.03 6.54
N THR A 285 -33.61 -11.13 6.93
CA THR A 285 -33.16 -11.40 8.31
C THR A 285 -31.80 -10.78 8.64
N ASP A 286 -31.08 -10.30 7.63
CA ASP A 286 -29.71 -9.83 7.79
C ASP A 286 -29.71 -8.46 8.47
N LYS A 287 -28.74 -8.26 9.37
CA LYS A 287 -28.47 -6.97 9.98
C LYS A 287 -27.16 -6.43 9.42
N PRO A 288 -27.02 -5.10 9.28
CA PRO A 288 -25.75 -4.51 8.87
C PRO A 288 -24.68 -4.88 9.91
N PHE A 289 -23.71 -5.69 9.49
CA PHE A 289 -22.65 -6.19 10.35
C PHE A 289 -21.47 -5.21 10.34
N LYS A 290 -21.15 -4.66 11.51
CA LYS A 290 -20.00 -3.78 11.72
C LYS A 290 -18.87 -4.58 12.37
N ASN A 291 -17.80 -4.83 11.62
CA ASN A 291 -16.51 -5.23 12.15
C ASN A 291 -15.73 -3.96 12.52
N LEU A 292 -15.71 -3.61 13.80
CA LEU A 292 -14.75 -2.64 14.32
C LEU A 292 -13.37 -3.31 14.43
N VAL A 293 -12.65 -3.41 13.32
CA VAL A 293 -11.20 -3.56 13.36
C VAL A 293 -10.63 -2.17 13.17
N ALA A 294 -10.45 -1.43 14.27
CA ALA A 294 -9.59 -0.26 14.25
C ALA A 294 -8.20 -0.74 13.85
N SER A 295 -7.67 -0.25 12.72
CA SER A 295 -6.33 -0.64 12.28
C SER A 295 -5.32 -0.09 13.28
N GLY A 296 -4.83 -0.92 14.20
CA GLY A 296 -3.74 -0.56 15.12
C GLY A 296 -2.54 0.02 14.37
N VAL A 297 -2.37 -0.36 13.11
CA VAL A 297 -1.39 0.20 12.17
C VAL A 297 -1.54 1.72 11.99
N LYS A 298 -2.74 2.28 11.91
CA LYS A 298 -2.93 3.75 11.78
C LYS A 298 -2.46 4.48 13.03
N ALA A 299 -2.73 3.93 14.21
CA ALA A 299 -2.24 4.51 15.46
C ALA A 299 -0.71 4.48 15.54
N LEU A 300 -0.10 3.34 15.19
CA LEU A 300 1.36 3.20 15.12
C LEU A 300 1.99 4.08 14.05
N ALA A 301 1.34 4.25 12.89
CA ALA A 301 1.80 5.14 11.84
C ALA A 301 1.80 6.60 12.34
N ASN A 302 0.74 7.05 12.99
CA ASN A 302 0.69 8.40 13.58
C ASN A 302 1.74 8.60 14.69
N GLU A 303 2.07 7.55 15.44
CA GLU A 303 3.08 7.59 16.50
C GLU A 303 4.51 7.65 15.95
N TYR A 304 4.83 6.81 14.95
CA TYR A 304 6.19 6.64 14.44
C TYR A 304 6.52 7.52 13.22
N LEU A 305 5.52 8.01 12.48
CA LEU A 305 5.68 8.78 11.25
C LEU A 305 5.13 10.20 11.42
N SER A 306 5.62 10.93 12.43
CA SER A 306 5.15 12.29 12.75
C SER A 306 5.67 13.38 11.80
N GLU A 307 6.60 13.05 10.90
CA GLU A 307 7.12 13.97 9.90
C GLU A 307 6.20 14.06 8.68
N ASN A 308 5.71 15.26 8.38
CA ASN A 308 4.81 15.56 7.25
C ASN A 308 5.52 16.28 6.09
N HIS A 309 6.85 16.23 6.02
CA HIS A 309 7.59 16.94 4.97
C HIS A 309 7.89 16.02 3.79
N ILE A 310 7.15 16.22 2.70
CA ILE A 310 7.42 15.60 1.42
C ILE A 310 8.44 16.49 0.69
N GLY A 311 9.66 15.99 0.51
CA GLY A 311 10.59 16.56 -0.48
C GLY A 311 10.12 16.24 -1.90
N GLU A 312 10.65 16.93 -2.91
CA GLU A 312 10.33 16.60 -4.31
C GLU A 312 10.59 15.13 -4.63
N GLN A 313 9.56 14.43 -5.11
CA GLN A 313 9.65 13.05 -5.59
C GLN A 313 9.20 13.00 -7.05
N PRO A 314 9.76 12.08 -7.86
CA PRO A 314 9.23 11.84 -9.19
C PRO A 314 7.79 11.29 -9.07
N PRO A 315 6.86 11.71 -9.95
CA PRO A 315 5.46 11.31 -9.86
C PRO A 315 5.23 9.82 -10.13
N VAL A 316 6.18 9.13 -10.76
CA VAL A 316 6.15 7.69 -11.00
C VAL A 316 7.51 7.11 -10.67
N ARG A 317 7.54 6.09 -9.81
CA ARG A 317 8.78 5.41 -9.40
C ARG A 317 8.58 3.91 -9.35
N LEU A 318 9.43 3.17 -10.06
CA LEU A 318 9.56 1.73 -9.85
C LEU A 318 10.29 1.49 -8.51
N THR A 319 9.61 0.86 -7.56
CA THR A 319 10.16 0.58 -6.22
C THR A 319 10.72 -0.82 -6.11
N ALA A 320 10.16 -1.79 -6.83
CA ALA A 320 10.68 -3.14 -6.93
C ALA A 320 10.28 -3.82 -8.24
N ALA A 321 11.08 -4.77 -8.69
CA ALA A 321 10.76 -5.68 -9.78
C ALA A 321 11.12 -7.11 -9.37
N TRP A 322 10.25 -8.06 -9.69
CA TRP A 322 10.47 -9.48 -9.49
C TRP A 322 10.11 -10.26 -10.76
N PRO A 323 10.99 -11.15 -11.25
CA PRO A 323 12.39 -11.29 -10.83
C PRO A 323 13.19 -10.01 -11.13
N ARG A 324 14.39 -9.89 -10.55
CA ARG A 324 15.28 -8.75 -10.85
C ARG A 324 15.78 -8.74 -12.30
N ASN A 325 15.71 -9.88 -12.97
CA ASN A 325 16.03 -10.05 -14.38
C ASN A 325 14.95 -10.93 -15.00
N GLU A 326 14.22 -10.41 -15.97
CA GLU A 326 13.11 -11.11 -16.63
C GLU A 326 13.59 -12.38 -17.36
N LEU A 327 14.88 -12.47 -17.70
CA LEU A 327 15.47 -13.69 -18.26
C LEU A 327 15.49 -14.86 -17.26
N ASP A 328 15.26 -14.61 -15.96
CA ASP A 328 15.10 -15.67 -14.96
C ASP A 328 13.79 -16.46 -15.16
N LEU A 329 12.87 -15.96 -15.99
CA LEU A 329 11.63 -16.65 -16.39
C LEU A 329 11.82 -17.64 -17.55
N VAL A 330 12.97 -17.61 -18.23
CA VAL A 330 13.26 -18.48 -19.39
C VAL A 330 13.09 -19.99 -19.08
N PRO A 331 13.47 -20.51 -17.90
CA PRO A 331 13.21 -21.91 -17.55
C PRO A 331 11.72 -22.28 -17.60
N GLU A 332 10.86 -21.42 -17.06
CA GLU A 332 9.41 -21.57 -17.08
C GLU A 332 8.85 -21.46 -18.51
N MET A 333 9.38 -20.54 -19.34
CA MET A 333 9.00 -20.42 -20.76
C MET A 333 9.31 -21.70 -21.54
N LEU A 334 10.41 -22.38 -21.21
CA LEU A 334 10.83 -23.63 -21.84
C LEU A 334 10.10 -24.87 -21.28
N TYR A 335 9.48 -24.77 -20.10
CA TYR A 335 8.96 -25.91 -19.36
C TYR A 335 7.92 -26.71 -20.16
N VAL A 336 6.96 -26.01 -20.80
CA VAL A 336 5.91 -26.65 -21.63
C VAL A 336 6.45 -27.27 -22.92
N HIS A 337 7.70 -26.97 -23.29
CA HIS A 337 8.38 -27.50 -24.47
C HIS A 337 9.46 -28.55 -24.12
N SER A 338 9.47 -29.02 -22.88
CA SER A 338 10.48 -29.90 -22.33
C SER A 338 9.85 -31.04 -21.52
N ASN A 339 10.55 -32.16 -21.43
CA ASN A 339 10.21 -33.27 -20.53
C ASN A 339 11.05 -33.25 -19.24
N LEU A 340 11.81 -32.16 -19.01
CA LEU A 340 12.70 -32.03 -17.85
C LEU A 340 11.98 -31.36 -16.68
N PRO A 341 12.30 -31.75 -15.43
CA PRO A 341 11.84 -31.02 -14.25
C PRO A 341 12.29 -29.56 -14.26
N LEU A 342 11.45 -28.66 -13.73
CA LEU A 342 11.72 -27.21 -13.72
C LEU A 342 13.08 -26.88 -13.10
N LYS A 343 13.43 -27.52 -11.98
CA LYS A 343 14.73 -27.33 -11.32
C LYS A 343 15.90 -27.62 -12.26
N THR A 344 15.82 -28.69 -13.05
CA THR A 344 16.85 -29.05 -14.04
C THR A 344 16.92 -28.03 -15.18
N LEU A 345 15.79 -27.46 -15.61
CA LEU A 345 15.79 -26.36 -16.57
C LEU A 345 16.44 -25.11 -15.99
N GLN A 346 16.12 -24.75 -14.75
CA GLN A 346 16.75 -23.61 -14.05
C GLN A 346 18.27 -23.77 -13.98
N GLU A 347 18.75 -24.94 -13.54
CA GLU A 347 20.19 -25.26 -13.47
C GLU A 347 20.88 -25.19 -14.85
N ARG A 348 20.22 -25.70 -15.91
CA ARG A 348 20.77 -25.67 -17.28
C ARG A 348 20.79 -24.26 -17.87
N VAL A 349 19.71 -23.51 -17.69
CA VAL A 349 19.56 -22.16 -18.23
C VAL A 349 20.46 -21.19 -17.47
N ALA A 350 20.71 -21.40 -16.16
CA ALA A 350 21.57 -20.53 -15.35
C ALA A 350 22.94 -20.27 -16.02
N VAL A 351 23.55 -21.30 -16.61
CA VAL A 351 24.87 -21.23 -17.27
C VAL A 351 24.81 -20.81 -18.75
N TRP A 352 23.63 -20.52 -19.31
CA TRP A 352 23.52 -20.06 -20.70
C TRP A 352 24.04 -18.63 -20.89
N PRO A 353 24.66 -18.33 -22.04
CA PRO A 353 24.92 -16.96 -22.46
C PRO A 353 23.62 -16.14 -22.54
N ILE A 354 23.72 -14.84 -22.27
CA ILE A 354 22.58 -13.90 -22.30
C ILE A 354 21.86 -13.94 -23.65
N ASP A 355 22.58 -13.91 -24.77
CA ASP A 355 21.97 -13.89 -26.12
C ASP A 355 21.06 -15.10 -26.36
N ARG A 356 21.41 -16.26 -25.79
CA ARG A 356 20.58 -17.46 -25.91
C ARG A 356 19.31 -17.35 -25.08
N LYS A 357 19.41 -16.86 -23.83
CA LYS A 357 18.24 -16.59 -22.98
C LYS A 357 17.32 -15.58 -23.65
N LEU A 358 17.90 -14.51 -24.19
CA LEU A 358 17.19 -13.44 -24.87
C LEU A 358 16.45 -13.97 -26.10
N SER A 359 17.08 -14.80 -26.94
CA SER A 359 16.42 -15.38 -28.11
C SER A 359 15.17 -16.22 -27.76
N VAL A 360 15.19 -16.92 -26.62
CA VAL A 360 14.02 -17.67 -26.14
C VAL A 360 12.95 -16.70 -25.63
N PHE A 361 13.35 -15.71 -24.83
CA PHE A 361 12.45 -14.72 -24.26
C PHE A 361 11.74 -13.91 -25.35
N GLU A 362 12.49 -13.34 -26.30
CA GLU A 362 11.96 -12.62 -27.46
C GLU A 362 11.00 -13.50 -28.24
N LYS A 363 11.38 -14.76 -28.50
CA LYS A 363 10.51 -15.67 -29.24
C LYS A 363 9.20 -15.97 -28.50
N TYR A 364 9.26 -16.08 -27.18
CA TYR A 364 8.08 -16.28 -26.34
C TYR A 364 7.15 -15.06 -26.43
N VAL A 365 7.68 -13.83 -26.33
CA VAL A 365 6.89 -12.58 -26.40
C VAL A 365 6.31 -12.33 -27.80
N GLU A 366 7.06 -12.61 -28.86
CA GLU A 366 6.64 -12.44 -30.26
C GLU A 366 5.38 -13.25 -30.64
N THR A 367 5.10 -14.35 -29.93
CA THR A 367 3.96 -15.23 -30.27
C THR A 367 2.59 -14.57 -30.06
N GLY A 368 2.54 -13.36 -29.52
CA GLY A 368 1.37 -12.47 -29.50
C GLY A 368 0.32 -12.83 -28.44
N GLN A 369 0.45 -13.98 -27.79
CA GLN A 369 -0.32 -14.32 -26.61
C GLN A 369 0.62 -14.35 -25.40
N PRO A 370 0.49 -13.41 -24.44
CA PRO A 370 1.26 -13.47 -23.22
C PRO A 370 0.86 -14.76 -22.48
N GLY A 371 1.73 -15.77 -22.52
CA GLY A 371 1.49 -16.99 -21.77
C GLY A 371 1.68 -16.76 -20.26
N PRO A 372 1.20 -17.68 -19.41
CA PRO A 372 1.09 -17.50 -17.95
C PRO A 372 2.43 -17.27 -17.24
N VAL A 373 3.55 -17.52 -17.90
CA VAL A 373 4.88 -17.24 -17.34
C VAL A 373 5.10 -15.74 -17.10
N LEU A 374 4.57 -14.87 -17.96
CA LEU A 374 4.73 -13.41 -17.80
C LEU A 374 3.91 -12.87 -16.62
N GLU A 375 2.85 -13.56 -16.19
CA GLU A 375 2.06 -13.21 -15.00
C GLU A 375 2.86 -13.40 -13.70
N ARG A 376 4.01 -14.10 -13.74
CA ARG A 376 4.93 -14.25 -12.60
C ARG A 376 5.85 -13.03 -12.43
N ALA A 377 5.89 -12.14 -13.43
CA ALA A 377 6.64 -10.90 -13.36
C ALA A 377 5.81 -9.84 -12.64
N HIS A 378 6.31 -9.32 -11.53
CA HIS A 378 5.64 -8.30 -10.73
C HIS A 378 6.49 -7.03 -10.66
N TYR A 379 5.85 -5.89 -10.84
CA TYR A 379 6.48 -4.58 -10.73
C TYR A 379 5.71 -3.76 -9.70
N ASN A 380 6.44 -3.24 -8.72
CA ASN A 380 5.88 -2.38 -7.70
C ASN A 380 6.17 -0.94 -8.07
N TRP A 381 5.12 -0.13 -8.08
CA TRP A 381 5.20 1.28 -8.43
C TRP A 381 4.70 2.13 -7.27
N ASP A 382 5.37 3.25 -7.07
CA ASP A 382 4.85 4.39 -6.30
C ASP A 382 4.42 5.47 -7.30
N ILE A 383 3.17 5.93 -7.19
CA ILE A 383 2.52 6.79 -8.18
C ILE A 383 1.82 7.95 -7.47
N GLN A 384 2.29 9.16 -7.72
CA GLN A 384 1.60 10.41 -7.43
C GLN A 384 0.88 10.89 -8.70
N SER A 385 -0.44 11.02 -8.63
CA SER A 385 -1.26 11.43 -9.77
C SER A 385 -2.40 12.35 -9.35
N SER A 386 -3.07 12.96 -10.33
CA SER A 386 -4.30 13.70 -10.08
C SER A 386 -5.44 12.75 -9.68
N TYR A 387 -6.43 13.27 -8.97
CA TYR A 387 -7.57 12.47 -8.52
C TYR A 387 -8.33 11.79 -9.68
N GLY A 388 -8.45 12.46 -10.83
CA GLY A 388 -9.09 11.89 -12.02
C GLY A 388 -8.33 10.67 -12.56
N VAL A 389 -7.01 10.80 -12.75
CA VAL A 389 -6.15 9.71 -13.24
C VAL A 389 -6.17 8.54 -12.25
N PHE A 390 -6.09 8.83 -10.94
CA PHE A 390 -6.19 7.82 -9.90
C PHE A 390 -7.49 7.00 -9.99
N ARG A 391 -8.65 7.66 -10.20
CA ARG A 391 -9.94 6.98 -10.35
C ARG A 391 -9.98 6.05 -11.56
N GLU A 392 -9.32 6.40 -12.65
CA GLU A 392 -9.20 5.53 -13.82
C GLU A 392 -8.28 4.33 -13.54
N LEU A 393 -7.10 4.58 -12.94
CA LEU A 393 -6.11 3.54 -12.63
C LEU A 393 -6.66 2.44 -11.73
N GLN A 394 -7.43 2.79 -10.70
CA GLN A 394 -7.98 1.81 -9.77
C GLN A 394 -9.01 0.84 -10.38
N THR A 395 -9.55 1.15 -11.57
CA THR A 395 -10.49 0.28 -12.29
C THR A 395 -9.80 -0.74 -13.19
N GLN A 396 -8.49 -0.59 -13.41
CA GLN A 396 -7.72 -1.47 -14.27
C GLN A 396 -7.43 -2.80 -13.57
N ALA A 397 -7.76 -3.90 -14.24
CA ALA A 397 -7.63 -5.26 -13.68
C ALA A 397 -6.17 -5.69 -13.39
N ALA A 398 -5.18 -4.97 -13.91
CA ALA A 398 -3.76 -5.32 -13.79
C ALA A 398 -3.14 -4.96 -12.42
N ALA A 399 -3.85 -4.23 -11.55
CA ALA A 399 -3.35 -3.85 -10.23
C ALA A 399 -3.71 -4.90 -9.18
N GLU A 400 -2.82 -5.88 -8.97
CA GLU A 400 -3.06 -6.99 -8.01
C GLU A 400 -3.10 -6.53 -6.55
N ALA A 401 -2.30 -5.52 -6.19
CA ALA A 401 -2.09 -5.06 -4.81
C ALA A 401 -2.07 -3.52 -4.72
N LEU A 402 -3.14 -2.87 -5.18
CA LEU A 402 -3.28 -1.41 -5.07
C LEU A 402 -3.55 -0.98 -3.62
N GLU A 403 -2.57 -0.32 -3.01
CA GLU A 403 -2.69 0.39 -1.74
C GLU A 403 -2.77 1.90 -1.96
N ILE A 404 -3.60 2.58 -1.16
CA ILE A 404 -3.98 3.97 -1.40
C ILE A 404 -3.68 4.79 -0.15
N GLN A 405 -2.84 5.82 -0.30
CA GLN A 405 -2.69 6.83 0.73
C GLN A 405 -3.92 7.74 0.80
N PRO A 406 -4.20 8.38 1.96
CA PRO A 406 -5.24 9.39 2.05
C PRO A 406 -5.06 10.49 0.99
N LEU A 407 -6.17 10.86 0.33
CA LEU A 407 -6.16 11.95 -0.63
C LEU A 407 -5.81 13.27 0.09
N THR A 408 -4.94 14.06 -0.52
CA THR A 408 -4.55 15.36 0.03
C THR A 408 -4.27 16.36 -1.08
N PRO A 409 -4.68 17.63 -0.91
CA PRO A 409 -4.30 18.71 -1.83
C PRO A 409 -2.83 19.13 -1.64
N ARG A 410 -2.12 18.62 -0.63
CA ARG A 410 -0.73 18.99 -0.31
C ARG A 410 0.28 18.60 -1.40
N TYR A 411 -0.06 17.65 -2.27
CA TYR A 411 0.75 17.25 -3.41
C TYR A 411 0.75 18.26 -4.56
N GLY A 412 -0.04 19.33 -4.46
CA GLY A 412 -0.14 20.37 -5.47
C GLY A 412 -0.99 19.97 -6.66
N PHE A 413 -0.77 20.65 -7.78
CA PHE A 413 -1.53 20.49 -9.02
C PHE A 413 -0.67 20.85 -10.24
N SER A 414 -1.10 20.40 -11.41
CA SER A 414 -0.60 20.87 -12.70
C SER A 414 -1.71 21.62 -13.41
N ILE A 415 -1.36 22.72 -14.08
CA ILE A 415 -2.31 23.51 -14.84
C ILE A 415 -2.41 22.88 -16.25
N PRO A 416 -3.61 22.49 -16.72
CA PRO A 416 -3.78 21.99 -18.08
C PRO A 416 -3.43 23.06 -19.12
N GLU A 417 -2.81 22.66 -20.24
CA GLU A 417 -2.45 23.59 -21.34
C GLU A 417 -3.65 24.44 -21.80
N LEU A 418 -4.83 23.83 -21.93
CA LEU A 418 -6.08 24.52 -22.28
C LEU A 418 -6.46 25.65 -21.31
N ILE A 419 -6.13 25.50 -20.01
CA ILE A 419 -6.37 26.53 -18.98
C ILE A 419 -5.35 27.66 -19.13
N GLU A 420 -4.08 27.32 -19.39
CA GLU A 420 -3.01 28.30 -19.60
C GLU A 420 -3.26 29.15 -20.87
N GLU A 421 -3.55 28.51 -21.99
CA GLU A 421 -3.86 29.18 -23.27
C GLU A 421 -5.10 30.07 -23.18
N ALA A 422 -6.07 29.68 -22.36
CA ALA A 422 -7.25 30.48 -22.08
C ALA A 422 -6.97 31.67 -21.15
N SER A 423 -5.77 31.76 -20.56
CA SER A 423 -5.36 32.74 -19.55
C SER A 423 -6.21 32.64 -18.26
N LEU A 424 -6.49 31.41 -17.83
CA LEU A 424 -7.33 31.10 -16.68
C LEU A 424 -6.55 30.53 -15.48
N SER A 425 -5.22 30.49 -15.55
CA SER A 425 -4.33 29.94 -14.51
C SER A 425 -4.65 30.48 -13.11
N ASP A 426 -4.73 31.80 -12.91
CA ASP A 426 -5.08 32.41 -11.62
C ASP A 426 -6.42 31.94 -11.05
N THR A 427 -7.39 31.62 -11.93
CA THR A 427 -8.71 31.14 -11.49
C THR A 427 -8.63 29.68 -11.06
N PHE A 428 -7.82 28.89 -11.76
CA PHE A 428 -7.56 27.49 -11.45
C PHE A 428 -6.79 27.35 -10.13
N GLU A 429 -5.70 28.12 -9.96
CA GLU A 429 -4.90 28.14 -8.72
C GLU A 429 -5.74 28.47 -7.49
N LYS A 430 -6.61 29.49 -7.58
CA LYS A 430 -7.53 29.86 -6.49
C LYS A 430 -8.46 28.72 -6.06
N CYS A 431 -8.82 27.81 -6.97
CA CYS A 431 -9.59 26.63 -6.57
C CYS A 431 -8.77 25.71 -5.65
N PHE A 432 -7.49 25.51 -5.95
CA PHE A 432 -6.61 24.70 -5.11
C PHE A 432 -6.26 25.38 -3.79
N ASP A 433 -6.07 26.69 -3.77
CA ASP A 433 -5.86 27.46 -2.53
C ASP A 433 -7.03 27.28 -1.56
N LEU A 434 -8.26 27.47 -2.04
CA LEU A 434 -9.47 27.27 -1.24
C LEU A 434 -9.63 25.81 -0.78
N SER A 435 -9.31 24.85 -1.65
CA SER A 435 -9.35 23.44 -1.29
C SER A 435 -8.32 23.09 -0.22
N LEU A 436 -7.11 23.66 -0.28
CA LEU A 436 -6.05 23.46 0.70
C LEU A 436 -6.38 24.13 2.04
N GLU A 437 -6.97 25.33 1.99
CA GLU A 437 -7.45 26.04 3.18
C GLU A 437 -8.55 25.25 3.89
N LEU A 438 -9.55 24.76 3.15
CA LEU A 438 -10.61 23.90 3.70
C LEU A 438 -10.06 22.60 4.26
N PHE A 439 -9.15 21.94 3.55
CA PHE A 439 -8.52 20.70 4.03
C PHE A 439 -7.79 20.95 5.34
N SER A 440 -6.99 22.01 5.42
CA SER A 440 -6.22 22.34 6.62
C SER A 440 -7.10 22.72 7.82
N ALA A 441 -8.24 23.37 7.58
CA ALA A 441 -9.18 23.75 8.62
C ALA A 441 -10.02 22.58 9.18
N LEU A 442 -10.14 21.48 8.43
CA LEU A 442 -10.94 20.31 8.80
C LEU A 442 -10.09 19.12 9.29
N ASP A 443 -8.81 19.07 8.91
CA ASP A 443 -7.85 18.03 9.29
C ASP A 443 -7.12 18.34 10.61
N GLY A 444 -7.11 19.63 11.02
CA GLY A 444 -6.60 20.09 12.32
C GLY A 444 -7.67 20.14 13.39
#